data_AF-A0A925IH11-F1
#
_entry.id   AF-A0A925IH11-F1
#
_cell.length_a   1.000
_cell.length_b   1.000
_cell.length_c   1.000
_cell.angle_alpha   90.00
_cell.angle_beta   90.00
_cell.angle_gamma   90.00
#
_symmetry.space_group_name_H-M   'P 1'
#
loop_
_entity.id
_entity.type
_entity.pdbx_description
1 polymer ?
#
loop_
_entity_poly.entity_id
_entity_poly.type
_entity_poly.pdbx_seq_one_letter_code
_entity_poly.pdbx_strand_id
1 'polypeptide(L)'
;MNDKHFDEKHVVHELKHYLPSQQALKDFIHHNSLHAFQHMKFYDALFKAATIFGFQVSLQLPEFRQLYKNGRIREDILDKVIEDKKGKAFVEEWKHILVVKEHQTITLPRIGQLRRNWNEKYAINLDNEVHPLLFRILCSFLDQGIAIDHFPVSGKSFLESIKDIEQNSFASFFKTKRVRQLFLSGDYSITSLMNTIVGKEEYYEQYLFDQQFAHHGWSGFISAVEDNPQTLLDTRKISLNELIAFELLLELDVLNYNLGNDWQPMATQVTDPPLQLFEDIEKTEFAEVIELWQDAFEWSYYDSVLAGIQFSHLNDEPENGREMKTSRKEATRPGLEINSGKAPSFQAIFCIDERECSIRRHTEATDKNCETFGAP
;
A
#
# COMPACT_ATOMS: atom_id res chain seq x y z
N MET A 1 -4.10 8.21 -31.72
CA MET A 1 -5.34 8.25 -30.91
C MET A 1 -5.80 6.81 -30.82
N ASN A 2 -5.50 6.13 -29.71
CA ASN A 2 -6.11 4.82 -29.44
C ASN A 2 -7.51 5.12 -28.92
N ASP A 3 -8.54 4.77 -29.69
CA ASP A 3 -9.93 4.74 -29.23
C ASP A 3 -10.05 3.67 -28.14
N LYS A 4 -9.62 4.00 -26.91
CA LYS A 4 -9.95 3.19 -25.74
C LYS A 4 -11.37 3.57 -25.32
N HIS A 5 -12.32 2.77 -25.77
CA HIS A 5 -13.68 2.76 -25.22
C HIS A 5 -13.62 2.28 -23.76
N PHE A 6 -14.46 2.83 -22.89
CA PHE A 6 -14.58 2.38 -21.50
C PHE A 6 -15.16 0.96 -21.47
N ASP A 7 -14.48 0.09 -20.73
CA ASP A 7 -14.95 -1.26 -20.41
C ASP A 7 -15.02 -1.39 -18.89
N GLU A 8 -16.24 -1.34 -18.36
CA GLU A 8 -16.54 -1.45 -16.93
C GLU A 8 -15.90 -2.69 -16.29
N LYS A 9 -15.97 -3.85 -16.96
CA LYS A 9 -15.44 -5.11 -16.42
C LYS A 9 -13.93 -5.08 -16.36
N HIS A 10 -13.29 -4.53 -17.39
CA HIS A 10 -11.84 -4.36 -17.40
C HIS A 10 -11.38 -3.43 -16.28
N VAL A 11 -12.02 -2.26 -16.11
CA VAL A 11 -11.64 -1.31 -15.06
C VAL A 11 -11.83 -1.90 -13.67
N VAL A 12 -12.92 -2.62 -13.43
CA VAL A 12 -13.16 -3.29 -12.15
C VAL A 12 -12.14 -4.40 -11.89
N HIS A 13 -11.76 -5.16 -12.92
CA HIS A 13 -10.69 -6.14 -12.81
C HIS A 13 -9.34 -5.49 -12.45
N GLU A 14 -8.98 -4.39 -13.11
CA GLU A 14 -7.76 -3.65 -12.79
C GLU A 14 -7.80 -3.06 -11.37
N LEU A 15 -8.96 -2.52 -10.94
CA LEU A 15 -9.15 -2.07 -9.57
C LEU A 15 -8.85 -3.20 -8.56
N LYS A 16 -9.42 -4.40 -8.76
CA LYS A 16 -9.15 -5.56 -7.90
C LYS A 16 -7.66 -5.94 -7.88
N HIS A 17 -6.96 -5.80 -9.01
CA HIS A 17 -5.52 -6.10 -9.09
C HIS A 17 -4.67 -5.13 -8.26
N TYR A 18 -5.02 -3.85 -8.20
CA TYR A 18 -4.22 -2.84 -7.48
C TYR A 18 -4.68 -2.60 -6.04
N LEU A 19 -5.94 -2.92 -5.71
CA LEU A 19 -6.47 -2.77 -4.35
C LEU A 19 -5.79 -3.73 -3.36
N PRO A 20 -5.65 -3.35 -2.09
CA PRO A 20 -5.03 -4.21 -1.08
C PRO A 20 -5.85 -5.49 -0.87
N SER A 21 -5.21 -6.64 -1.01
CA SER A 21 -5.81 -7.97 -0.85
C SER A 21 -5.85 -8.45 0.61
N GLN A 22 -6.37 -7.60 1.50
CA GLN A 22 -6.48 -7.93 2.93
C GLN A 22 -7.78 -8.66 3.24
N GLN A 23 -7.67 -9.85 3.83
CA GLN A 23 -8.81 -10.61 4.36
C GLN A 23 -9.21 -10.12 5.77
N ALA A 24 -10.31 -10.65 6.30
CA ALA A 24 -10.72 -10.36 7.67
C ALA A 24 -9.60 -10.72 8.68
N LEU A 25 -9.45 -9.91 9.74
CA LEU A 25 -8.38 -10.00 10.76
C LEU A 25 -8.21 -11.38 11.44
N LYS A 26 -9.18 -12.29 11.29
CA LYS A 26 -9.05 -13.67 11.76
C LYS A 26 -7.92 -14.42 11.04
N ASP A 27 -7.60 -14.01 9.81
CA ASP A 27 -6.62 -14.65 8.94
C ASP A 27 -5.28 -13.92 9.00
N PHE A 28 -4.18 -14.65 8.85
CA PHE A 28 -2.83 -14.10 8.98
C PHE A 28 -2.52 -13.11 7.85
N ILE A 29 -2.13 -11.88 8.22
CA ILE A 29 -1.75 -10.84 7.26
C ILE A 29 -0.32 -11.10 6.77
N HIS A 30 -0.18 -11.58 5.54
CA HIS A 30 1.10 -11.87 4.90
C HIS A 30 1.24 -11.25 3.49
N HIS A 31 0.18 -10.63 2.99
CA HIS A 31 0.19 -10.08 1.64
C HIS A 31 1.03 -8.81 1.57
N ASN A 32 1.88 -8.72 0.56
CA ASN A 32 2.60 -7.50 0.22
C ASN A 32 1.59 -6.44 -0.24
N SER A 33 1.51 -5.31 0.45
CA SER A 33 0.65 -4.19 0.06
C SER A 33 0.94 -3.66 -1.34
N LEU A 34 2.15 -3.87 -1.87
CA LEU A 34 2.57 -3.55 -3.23
C LEU A 34 2.64 -4.78 -4.15
N HIS A 35 1.82 -5.81 -3.91
CA HIS A 35 1.83 -7.05 -4.68
C HIS A 35 1.73 -6.85 -6.20
N ALA A 36 0.94 -5.86 -6.66
CA ALA A 36 0.83 -5.50 -8.08
C ALA A 36 2.18 -5.12 -8.72
N PHE A 37 3.18 -4.72 -7.92
CA PHE A 37 4.51 -4.30 -8.37
C PHE A 37 5.61 -5.32 -8.08
N GLN A 38 5.29 -6.52 -7.57
CA GLN A 38 6.29 -7.53 -7.18
C GLN A 38 7.19 -8.01 -8.33
N HIS A 39 6.73 -7.86 -9.58
CA HIS A 39 7.50 -8.22 -10.76
C HIS A 39 8.55 -7.16 -11.15
N MET A 40 8.51 -5.98 -10.56
CA MET A 40 9.41 -4.86 -10.84
C MET A 40 10.65 -4.89 -9.93
N LYS A 41 11.69 -4.13 -10.30
CA LYS A 41 12.82 -3.88 -9.40
C LYS A 41 12.37 -3.01 -8.23
N PHE A 42 13.02 -3.19 -7.09
CA PHE A 42 12.64 -2.59 -5.81
C PHE A 42 12.34 -1.10 -5.93
N TYR A 43 13.31 -0.29 -6.37
CA TYR A 43 13.14 1.16 -6.47
C TYR A 43 12.11 1.58 -7.53
N ASP A 44 12.09 0.93 -8.69
CA ASP A 44 11.09 1.21 -9.72
C ASP A 44 9.67 0.94 -9.21
N ALA A 45 9.47 -0.15 -8.46
CA ALA A 45 8.21 -0.49 -7.83
C ALA A 45 7.79 0.58 -6.81
N LEU A 46 8.71 1.00 -5.94
CA LEU A 46 8.43 2.00 -4.91
C LEU A 46 8.05 3.35 -5.53
N PHE A 47 8.85 3.86 -6.46
CA PHE A 47 8.58 5.15 -7.10
C PHE A 47 7.32 5.11 -7.96
N LYS A 48 7.06 3.99 -8.65
CA LYS A 48 5.80 3.82 -9.39
C LYS A 48 4.59 3.83 -8.46
N ALA A 49 4.63 3.11 -7.36
CA ALA A 49 3.56 3.13 -6.36
C ALA A 49 3.36 4.51 -5.74
N ALA A 50 4.44 5.22 -5.41
CA ALA A 50 4.39 6.57 -4.85
C ALA A 50 3.78 7.59 -5.83
N THR A 51 4.17 7.57 -7.11
CA THR A 51 3.63 8.48 -8.13
C THR A 51 2.16 8.19 -8.44
N ILE A 52 1.76 6.93 -8.48
CA ILE A 52 0.37 6.57 -8.82
C ILE A 52 -0.56 6.86 -7.65
N PHE A 53 -0.23 6.32 -6.47
CA PHE A 53 -1.14 6.30 -5.31
C PHE A 53 -0.82 7.34 -4.24
N GLY A 54 0.36 7.96 -4.27
CA GLY A 54 0.78 8.91 -3.24
C GLY A 54 1.29 8.24 -1.96
N PHE A 55 1.64 6.95 -2.03
CA PHE A 55 2.15 6.23 -0.87
C PHE A 55 3.53 6.73 -0.44
N GLN A 56 3.73 6.85 0.87
CA GLN A 56 5.05 7.06 1.44
C GLN A 56 5.81 5.73 1.49
N VAL A 57 6.69 5.54 0.51
CA VAL A 57 7.44 4.28 0.29
C VAL A 57 8.88 4.31 0.83
N SER A 58 9.33 5.46 1.33
CA SER A 58 10.66 5.65 1.91
C SER A 58 10.60 6.62 3.08
N LEU A 59 11.70 6.73 3.82
CA LEU A 59 11.92 7.90 4.67
C LEU A 59 11.95 9.17 3.82
N GLN A 60 11.57 10.28 4.42
CA GLN A 60 11.62 11.59 3.78
C GLN A 60 13.07 12.10 3.75
N LEU A 61 13.41 12.93 2.76
CA LEU A 61 14.76 13.49 2.62
C LEU A 61 15.30 14.17 3.91
N PRO A 62 14.51 14.94 4.69
CA PRO A 62 14.98 15.49 5.96
C PRO A 62 15.36 14.44 6.99
N GLU A 63 14.66 13.29 7.01
CA GLU A 63 14.96 12.18 7.91
C GLU A 63 16.30 11.52 7.55
N PHE A 64 16.54 11.26 6.26
CA PHE A 64 17.84 10.76 5.80
C PHE A 64 18.99 11.72 6.13
N ARG A 65 18.81 13.02 5.87
CA ARG A 65 19.82 14.04 6.23
C ARG A 65 20.07 14.08 7.74
N GLN A 66 19.05 13.87 8.56
CA GLN A 66 19.21 13.81 10.00
C GLN A 66 19.93 12.53 10.46
N LEU A 67 19.65 11.39 9.83
CA LEU A 67 20.38 10.13 10.05
C LEU A 67 21.84 10.20 9.59
N TYR A 68 22.13 10.98 8.56
CA TYR A 68 23.50 11.29 8.17
C TYR A 68 24.19 12.18 9.21
N LYS A 69 23.54 13.28 9.60
CA LYS A 69 24.07 14.23 10.59
C LYS A 69 24.37 13.60 11.95
N ASN A 70 23.60 12.60 12.36
CA ASN A 70 23.81 11.89 13.62
C ASN A 70 24.75 10.66 13.50
N GLY A 71 25.31 10.40 12.32
CA GLY A 71 26.26 9.32 12.06
C GLY A 71 25.65 7.92 11.94
N ARG A 72 24.32 7.79 11.91
CA ARG A 72 23.66 6.50 11.61
C ARG A 72 23.83 6.10 10.16
N ILE A 73 23.80 7.06 9.24
CA ILE A 73 24.32 6.89 7.88
C ILE A 73 25.76 7.37 7.92
N ARG A 74 26.69 6.46 7.67
CA ARG A 74 28.11 6.74 7.73
C ARG A 74 28.57 7.46 6.46
N GLU A 75 29.49 8.41 6.63
CA GLU A 75 30.05 9.20 5.53
C GLU A 75 30.86 8.36 4.55
N ASP A 76 31.69 7.44 5.05
CA ASP A 76 32.50 6.56 4.19
C ASP A 76 31.63 5.59 3.37
N ILE A 77 30.49 5.14 3.92
CA ILE A 77 29.52 4.33 3.19
C ILE A 77 28.76 5.16 2.15
N LEU A 78 28.36 6.38 2.49
CA LEU A 78 27.71 7.29 1.54
C LEU A 78 28.62 7.55 0.34
N ASP A 79 29.89 7.88 0.58
CA ASP A 79 30.87 8.15 -0.47
C ASP A 79 31.09 6.91 -1.35
N LYS A 80 31.17 5.71 -0.74
CA LYS A 80 31.26 4.43 -1.46
C LYS A 80 30.04 4.16 -2.35
N VAL A 81 28.83 4.33 -1.82
CA VAL A 81 27.58 4.12 -2.58
C VAL A 81 27.51 5.09 -3.77
N ILE A 82 27.92 6.34 -3.59
CA ILE A 82 28.00 7.31 -4.69
C ILE A 82 29.07 6.89 -5.71
N GLU A 83 30.26 6.49 -5.27
CA GLU A 83 31.33 6.01 -6.16
C GLU A 83 30.86 4.81 -6.99
N ASP A 84 30.19 3.84 -6.38
CA ASP A 84 29.71 2.61 -7.04
C ASP A 84 28.61 2.89 -8.08
N LYS A 85 27.68 3.82 -7.80
CA LYS A 85 26.54 4.11 -8.68
C LYS A 85 26.78 5.23 -9.70
N LYS A 86 27.55 6.25 -9.35
CA LYS A 86 27.76 7.47 -10.15
C LYS A 86 29.17 7.57 -10.70
N GLY A 87 30.14 6.89 -10.08
CA GLY A 87 31.54 6.93 -10.44
C GLY A 87 32.34 7.92 -9.58
N LYS A 88 33.60 7.57 -9.34
CA LYS A 88 34.53 8.30 -8.46
C LYS A 88 34.64 9.80 -8.74
N ALA A 89 34.57 10.21 -10.01
CA ALA A 89 34.71 11.61 -10.41
C ALA A 89 33.56 12.50 -9.91
N PHE A 90 32.42 11.91 -9.55
CA PHE A 90 31.20 12.65 -9.22
C PHE A 90 30.84 12.60 -7.72
N VAL A 91 31.69 12.04 -6.86
CA VAL A 91 31.40 11.87 -5.43
C VAL A 91 31.08 13.20 -4.75
N GLU A 92 31.95 14.20 -4.90
CA GLU A 92 31.76 15.52 -4.28
C GLU A 92 30.50 16.24 -4.80
N GLU A 93 30.22 16.13 -6.10
CA GLU A 93 29.03 16.73 -6.71
C GLU A 93 27.75 16.12 -6.15
N TRP A 94 27.64 14.78 -6.16
CA TRP A 94 26.46 14.10 -5.66
C TRP A 94 26.30 14.25 -4.16
N LYS A 95 27.38 14.28 -3.39
CA LYS A 95 27.34 14.55 -1.95
C LYS A 95 26.73 15.93 -1.67
N HIS A 96 27.10 16.94 -2.46
CA HIS A 96 26.46 18.26 -2.38
C HIS A 96 24.96 18.20 -2.74
N ILE A 97 24.58 17.46 -3.79
CA ILE A 97 23.16 17.24 -4.18
C ILE A 97 22.37 16.57 -3.05
N LEU A 98 22.94 15.54 -2.41
CA LEU A 98 22.31 14.74 -1.36
C LEU A 98 22.12 15.55 -0.07
N VAL A 99 23.15 16.29 0.36
CA VAL A 99 23.21 16.93 1.68
C VAL A 99 22.69 18.36 1.66
N VAL A 100 22.97 19.13 0.60
CA VAL A 100 22.75 20.59 0.58
C VAL A 100 21.59 21.00 -0.34
N LYS A 101 21.57 20.54 -1.59
CA LYS A 101 20.61 21.00 -2.61
C LYS A 101 19.16 20.82 -2.14
N GLU A 102 18.32 21.83 -2.31
CA GLU A 102 16.89 21.68 -2.06
C GLU A 102 16.22 20.92 -3.22
N HIS A 103 15.28 20.06 -2.87
CA HIS A 103 14.55 19.23 -3.81
C HIS A 103 13.06 19.49 -3.68
N GLN A 104 12.35 19.45 -4.81
CA GLN A 104 10.89 19.46 -4.77
C GLN A 104 10.41 18.09 -4.31
N THR A 105 9.96 18.01 -3.05
CA THR A 105 9.51 16.76 -2.42
C THR A 105 8.01 16.51 -2.58
N ILE A 106 7.24 17.54 -2.94
CA ILE A 106 5.80 17.43 -3.13
C ILE A 106 5.53 16.92 -4.54
N THR A 107 5.14 15.65 -4.64
CA THR A 107 4.60 15.06 -5.86
C THR A 107 3.10 14.87 -5.66
N LEU A 108 2.29 15.35 -6.59
CA LEU A 108 0.86 15.07 -6.60
C LEU A 108 0.66 13.66 -7.17
N PRO A 109 -0.01 12.75 -6.45
CA PRO A 109 -0.32 11.43 -6.99
C PRO A 109 -1.22 11.54 -8.21
N ARG A 110 -1.15 10.57 -9.14
CA ARG A 110 -2.06 10.50 -10.29
C ARG A 110 -3.50 10.26 -9.85
N ILE A 111 -3.69 9.39 -8.86
CA ILE A 111 -4.98 9.10 -8.27
C ILE A 111 -5.44 10.24 -7.35
N GLY A 112 -6.72 10.55 -7.45
CA GLY A 112 -7.42 11.62 -6.73
C GLY A 112 -7.44 12.95 -7.48
N GLN A 113 -6.70 13.10 -8.59
CA GLN A 113 -6.61 14.39 -9.28
C GLN A 113 -7.91 14.81 -9.96
N LEU A 114 -8.67 13.87 -10.53
CA LEU A 114 -9.91 14.20 -11.21
C LEU A 114 -10.98 14.56 -10.20
N ARG A 115 -11.18 13.74 -9.16
CA ARG A 115 -12.20 14.00 -8.11
C ARG A 115 -11.90 15.25 -7.29
N ARG A 116 -10.63 15.67 -7.17
CA ARG A 116 -10.24 16.94 -6.51
C ARG A 116 -10.92 18.17 -7.12
N ASN A 117 -11.26 18.15 -8.41
CA ASN A 117 -11.96 19.24 -9.07
C ASN A 117 -13.36 19.54 -8.48
N TRP A 118 -14.01 18.57 -7.82
CA TRP A 118 -15.29 18.84 -7.12
C TRP A 118 -15.09 19.87 -6.00
N ASN A 119 -13.99 19.76 -5.26
CA ASN A 119 -13.66 20.71 -4.22
C ASN A 119 -13.20 22.05 -4.81
N GLU A 120 -12.34 22.02 -5.83
CA GLU A 120 -11.76 23.25 -6.39
C GLU A 120 -12.76 24.10 -7.19
N LYS A 121 -13.72 23.48 -7.90
CA LYS A 121 -14.68 24.18 -8.75
C LYS A 121 -16.01 24.44 -8.05
N TYR A 122 -16.45 23.51 -7.21
CA TYR A 122 -17.77 23.57 -6.57
C TYR A 122 -17.71 23.73 -5.04
N ALA A 123 -16.51 23.80 -4.44
CA ALA A 123 -16.34 23.85 -2.98
C ALA A 123 -17.01 22.68 -2.23
N ILE A 124 -17.13 21.51 -2.89
CA ILE A 124 -17.69 20.30 -2.32
C ILE A 124 -16.61 19.22 -2.21
N ASN A 125 -16.40 18.74 -0.99
CA ASN A 125 -15.63 17.54 -0.74
C ASN A 125 -16.58 16.34 -0.70
N LEU A 126 -16.62 15.57 -1.79
CA LEU A 126 -17.51 14.39 -1.89
C LEU A 126 -17.18 13.32 -0.85
N ASP A 127 -15.90 13.09 -0.56
CA ASP A 127 -15.48 12.10 0.44
C ASP A 127 -16.11 12.42 1.81
N ASN A 128 -16.05 13.67 2.24
CA ASN A 128 -16.62 14.11 3.53
C ASN A 128 -18.15 14.00 3.57
N GLU A 129 -18.83 14.21 2.44
CA GLU A 129 -20.29 14.14 2.35
C GLU A 129 -20.82 12.70 2.23
N VAL A 130 -20.07 11.81 1.57
CA VAL A 130 -20.51 10.45 1.23
C VAL A 130 -19.99 9.41 2.22
N HIS A 131 -18.69 9.43 2.53
CA HIS A 131 -18.05 8.36 3.29
C HIS A 131 -18.64 8.10 4.68
N PRO A 132 -19.04 9.11 5.49
CA PRO A 132 -19.61 8.84 6.80
C PRO A 132 -20.88 7.98 6.74
N LEU A 133 -21.75 8.23 5.75
CA LEU A 133 -22.94 7.43 5.54
C LEU A 133 -22.60 6.06 4.96
N LEU A 134 -21.76 6.03 3.92
CA LEU A 134 -21.32 4.81 3.26
C LEU A 134 -20.70 3.82 4.27
N PHE A 135 -19.73 4.26 5.05
CA PHE A 135 -19.04 3.39 6.02
C PHE A 135 -19.94 2.95 7.15
N ARG A 136 -20.88 3.80 7.61
CA ARG A 136 -21.87 3.36 8.60
C ARG A 136 -22.76 2.24 8.06
N ILE A 137 -23.18 2.33 6.79
CA ILE A 137 -23.95 1.29 6.12
C ILE A 137 -23.12 0.02 5.95
N LEU A 138 -21.87 0.14 5.47
CA LEU A 138 -20.97 -1.01 5.29
C LEU A 138 -20.64 -1.70 6.61
N CYS A 139 -20.29 -0.96 7.66
CA CYS A 139 -20.07 -1.51 9.00
C CYS A 139 -21.31 -2.27 9.50
N SER A 140 -22.50 -1.71 9.31
CA SER A 140 -23.74 -2.36 9.74
C SER A 140 -24.04 -3.62 8.92
N PHE A 141 -23.81 -3.60 7.61
CA PHE A 141 -24.03 -4.75 6.73
C PHE A 141 -23.00 -5.86 6.98
N LEU A 142 -21.74 -5.51 7.16
CA LEU A 142 -20.63 -6.45 7.34
C LEU A 142 -20.42 -6.88 8.78
N ASP A 143 -21.24 -6.39 9.73
CA ASP A 143 -21.16 -6.76 11.14
C ASP A 143 -21.24 -8.28 11.32
N GLN A 144 -20.32 -8.80 12.13
CA GLN A 144 -20.11 -10.23 12.39
C GLN A 144 -20.75 -10.67 13.72
N GLY A 145 -21.80 -9.98 14.18
CA GLY A 145 -22.51 -10.25 15.43
C GLY A 145 -21.92 -9.53 16.64
N ILE A 146 -21.24 -8.40 16.44
CA ILE A 146 -20.73 -7.54 17.51
C ILE A 146 -21.80 -6.51 17.90
N ALA A 147 -22.56 -6.01 16.91
CA ALA A 147 -23.63 -5.07 17.16
C ALA A 147 -24.77 -5.72 17.96
N ILE A 148 -25.36 -4.95 18.88
CA ILE A 148 -26.56 -5.36 19.63
C ILE A 148 -27.72 -5.54 18.65
N ASP A 149 -27.89 -4.57 17.76
CA ASP A 149 -28.89 -4.59 16.71
C ASP A 149 -28.30 -5.21 15.46
N HIS A 150 -28.89 -6.32 15.03
CA HIS A 150 -28.46 -7.03 13.83
C HIS A 150 -28.95 -6.32 12.58
N PHE A 151 -28.23 -6.50 11.49
CA PHE A 151 -28.67 -6.01 10.20
C PHE A 151 -30.05 -6.61 9.84
N PRO A 152 -31.05 -5.80 9.49
CA PRO A 152 -32.46 -6.22 9.52
C PRO A 152 -32.87 -7.17 8.39
N VAL A 153 -31.97 -7.42 7.42
CA VAL A 153 -32.23 -8.26 6.25
C VAL A 153 -31.17 -9.36 6.17
N SER A 154 -31.59 -10.62 6.04
CA SER A 154 -30.69 -11.77 5.96
C SER A 154 -30.76 -12.45 4.59
N GLY A 155 -29.62 -12.97 4.11
CA GLY A 155 -29.52 -13.82 2.92
C GLY A 155 -29.52 -13.13 1.55
N LYS A 156 -29.78 -11.81 1.50
CA LYS A 156 -29.77 -11.00 0.27
C LYS A 156 -28.38 -10.40 -0.03
N SER A 157 -28.16 -9.95 -1.27
CA SER A 157 -26.96 -9.17 -1.61
C SER A 157 -26.97 -7.80 -0.93
N PHE A 158 -25.84 -7.07 -1.01
CA PHE A 158 -25.72 -5.74 -0.46
C PHE A 158 -26.77 -4.78 -1.02
N LEU A 159 -26.85 -4.61 -2.35
CA LEU A 159 -27.81 -3.67 -2.94
C LEU A 159 -29.26 -4.09 -2.72
N GLU A 160 -29.55 -5.39 -2.79
CA GLU A 160 -30.89 -5.92 -2.50
C GLU A 160 -31.32 -5.63 -1.07
N SER A 161 -30.39 -5.75 -0.13
CA SER A 161 -30.61 -5.47 1.28
C SER A 161 -30.87 -3.98 1.53
N ILE A 162 -30.04 -3.11 0.96
CA ILE A 162 -30.23 -1.65 1.10
C ILE A 162 -31.54 -1.21 0.43
N LYS A 163 -31.89 -1.79 -0.72
CA LYS A 163 -33.16 -1.53 -1.41
C LYS A 163 -34.36 -1.93 -0.56
N ASP A 164 -34.31 -3.08 0.09
CA ASP A 164 -35.38 -3.55 0.99
C ASP A 164 -35.55 -2.64 2.20
N ILE A 165 -34.44 -2.21 2.81
CA ILE A 165 -34.47 -1.24 3.92
C ILE A 165 -35.07 0.10 3.45
N GLU A 166 -34.62 0.61 2.31
CA GLU A 166 -35.08 1.89 1.75
C GLU A 166 -36.57 1.90 1.38
N GLN A 167 -37.14 0.74 1.00
CA GLN A 167 -38.57 0.59 0.72
C GLN A 167 -39.42 0.55 2.00
N ASN A 168 -38.89 -0.05 3.07
CA ASN A 168 -39.63 -0.34 4.29
C ASN A 168 -39.33 0.60 5.47
N SER A 169 -38.42 1.57 5.30
CA SER A 169 -38.02 2.52 6.33
C SER A 169 -38.72 3.87 6.21
N PHE A 170 -38.99 4.51 7.36
CA PHE A 170 -39.46 5.90 7.42
C PHE A 170 -38.35 6.92 7.12
N ALA A 171 -37.09 6.53 7.32
CA ALA A 171 -35.92 7.32 6.98
C ALA A 171 -35.30 6.82 5.67
N SER A 172 -34.75 7.74 4.87
CA SER A 172 -34.13 7.49 3.57
C SER A 172 -32.62 7.66 3.66
N PHE A 173 -31.86 6.80 2.99
CA PHE A 173 -30.41 6.98 2.78
C PHE A 173 -30.11 8.14 1.83
N PHE A 174 -31.05 8.48 0.95
CA PHE A 174 -30.94 9.56 -0.03
C PHE A 174 -31.65 10.83 0.45
N LYS A 175 -31.02 11.97 0.26
CA LYS A 175 -31.58 13.30 0.55
C LYS A 175 -32.55 13.75 -0.55
N THR A 176 -32.32 13.36 -1.81
CA THR A 176 -33.18 13.75 -2.94
C THR A 176 -34.14 12.65 -3.37
N LYS A 177 -35.39 13.05 -3.67
CA LYS A 177 -36.42 12.11 -4.17
C LYS A 177 -36.05 11.46 -5.51
N ARG A 178 -35.33 12.21 -6.36
CA ARG A 178 -34.92 11.75 -7.70
C ARG A 178 -33.96 10.58 -7.60
N VAL A 179 -32.88 10.70 -6.83
CA VAL A 179 -31.89 9.62 -6.71
C VAL A 179 -32.46 8.43 -5.93
N ARG A 180 -33.28 8.69 -4.90
CA ARG A 180 -34.04 7.63 -4.23
C ARG A 180 -34.88 6.81 -5.22
N GLN A 181 -35.64 7.46 -6.09
CA GLN A 181 -36.46 6.77 -7.10
C GLN A 181 -35.61 6.00 -8.11
N LEU A 182 -34.48 6.56 -8.55
CA LEU A 182 -33.52 5.90 -9.43
C LEU A 182 -32.97 4.62 -8.81
N PHE A 183 -32.56 4.67 -7.53
CA PHE A 183 -32.09 3.50 -6.80
C PHE A 183 -33.19 2.43 -6.64
N LEU A 184 -34.39 2.85 -6.26
CA LEU A 184 -35.52 1.93 -6.04
C LEU A 184 -36.06 1.31 -7.33
N SER A 185 -36.04 2.03 -8.46
CA SER A 185 -36.42 1.45 -9.75
C SER A 185 -35.38 0.42 -10.23
N GLY A 186 -34.11 0.58 -9.85
CA GLY A 186 -33.01 -0.21 -10.40
C GLY A 186 -32.60 0.25 -11.80
N ASP A 187 -33.04 1.43 -12.22
CA ASP A 187 -32.76 1.99 -13.55
C ASP A 187 -31.42 2.74 -13.56
N TYR A 188 -30.35 2.05 -13.21
CA TYR A 188 -28.99 2.59 -13.19
C TYR A 188 -27.95 1.51 -13.52
N SER A 189 -26.85 1.93 -14.10
CA SER A 189 -25.60 1.20 -14.21
C SER A 189 -24.44 2.12 -13.83
N ILE A 190 -23.25 1.55 -13.58
CA ILE A 190 -22.04 2.36 -13.34
C ILE A 190 -21.85 3.29 -14.55
N THR A 191 -21.89 2.77 -15.78
CA THR A 191 -21.80 3.59 -17.00
C THR A 191 -22.81 4.74 -17.07
N SER A 192 -24.10 4.50 -16.74
CA SER A 192 -25.10 5.58 -16.79
C SER A 192 -24.87 6.66 -15.72
N LEU A 193 -24.42 6.24 -14.53
CA LEU A 193 -24.08 7.16 -13.44
C LEU A 193 -22.83 7.97 -13.78
N MET A 194 -21.81 7.32 -14.34
CA MET A 194 -20.58 7.96 -14.84
C MET A 194 -20.87 8.97 -15.94
N ASN A 195 -21.76 8.65 -16.88
CA ASN A 195 -22.21 9.61 -17.88
C ASN A 195 -22.91 10.83 -17.27
N THR A 196 -23.59 10.66 -16.13
CA THR A 196 -24.26 11.77 -15.44
C THR A 196 -23.28 12.62 -14.63
N ILE A 197 -22.38 11.98 -13.87
CA ILE A 197 -21.46 12.64 -12.93
C ILE A 197 -20.23 13.20 -13.64
N VAL A 198 -19.67 12.43 -14.58
CA VAL A 198 -18.40 12.74 -15.25
C VAL A 198 -18.62 13.23 -16.68
N GLY A 199 -19.56 12.63 -17.41
CA GLY A 199 -19.90 13.04 -18.78
C GLY A 199 -19.06 12.31 -19.83
N LYS A 200 -17.78 12.68 -19.99
CA LYS A 200 -16.91 12.10 -21.02
C LYS A 200 -16.31 10.76 -20.59
N GLU A 201 -16.48 9.76 -21.44
CA GLU A 201 -16.08 8.37 -21.23
C GLU A 201 -14.57 8.18 -20.97
N GLU A 202 -13.74 8.99 -21.60
CA GLU A 202 -12.27 8.97 -21.46
C GLU A 202 -11.77 9.21 -20.01
N TYR A 203 -12.62 9.75 -19.13
CA TYR A 203 -12.29 9.99 -17.72
C TYR A 203 -12.87 8.94 -16.76
N TYR A 204 -13.67 7.98 -17.24
CA TYR A 204 -14.40 7.09 -16.35
C TYR A 204 -13.46 6.18 -15.56
N GLU A 205 -12.43 5.62 -16.20
CA GLU A 205 -11.41 4.82 -15.52
C GLU A 205 -10.73 5.62 -14.41
N GLN A 206 -10.23 6.81 -14.73
CA GLN A 206 -9.57 7.68 -13.75
C GLN A 206 -10.48 8.01 -12.56
N TYR A 207 -11.76 8.32 -12.82
CA TYR A 207 -12.70 8.66 -11.77
C TYR A 207 -12.99 7.48 -10.84
N LEU A 208 -13.15 6.26 -11.39
CA LEU A 208 -13.40 5.06 -10.58
C LEU A 208 -12.18 4.70 -9.72
N PHE A 209 -10.96 4.86 -10.24
CA PHE A 209 -9.74 4.75 -9.45
C PHE A 209 -9.68 5.82 -8.34
N ASP A 210 -9.94 7.08 -8.66
CA ASP A 210 -9.99 8.17 -7.68
C ASP A 210 -11.03 7.90 -6.57
N GLN A 211 -12.17 7.31 -6.90
CA GLN A 211 -13.22 6.99 -5.93
C GLN A 211 -12.79 5.85 -5.01
N GLN A 212 -12.38 4.71 -5.59
CA GLN A 212 -12.10 3.51 -4.81
C GLN A 212 -10.79 3.60 -4.01
N PHE A 213 -9.81 4.39 -4.47
CA PHE A 213 -8.59 4.62 -3.70
C PHE A 213 -8.73 5.68 -2.62
N ALA A 214 -9.80 6.48 -2.62
CA ALA A 214 -10.11 7.38 -1.50
C ALA A 214 -10.40 6.60 -0.20
N HIS A 215 -10.77 5.32 -0.31
CA HIS A 215 -10.97 4.41 0.80
C HIS A 215 -10.49 2.98 0.48
N HIS A 216 -9.29 2.85 -0.09
CA HIS A 216 -8.72 1.58 -0.58
C HIS A 216 -8.78 0.41 0.42
N GLY A 217 -8.81 0.67 1.73
CA GLY A 217 -8.99 -0.36 2.75
C GLY A 217 -10.38 -1.01 2.69
N TRP A 218 -11.44 -0.23 2.51
CA TRP A 218 -12.82 -0.74 2.35
C TRP A 218 -13.01 -1.42 1.00
N SER A 219 -12.59 -0.78 -0.09
CA SER A 219 -12.68 -1.36 -1.43
C SER A 219 -11.90 -2.67 -1.55
N GLY A 220 -10.67 -2.71 -1.01
CA GLY A 220 -9.85 -3.92 -0.97
C GLY A 220 -10.46 -5.03 -0.10
N PHE A 221 -10.99 -4.68 1.08
CA PHE A 221 -11.68 -5.64 1.93
C PHE A 221 -12.93 -6.23 1.25
N ILE A 222 -13.74 -5.39 0.61
CA ILE A 222 -14.94 -5.83 -0.12
C ILE A 222 -14.56 -6.71 -1.30
N SER A 223 -13.51 -6.36 -2.05
CA SER A 223 -12.97 -7.22 -3.10
C SER A 223 -12.54 -8.59 -2.57
N ALA A 224 -11.88 -8.64 -1.41
CA ALA A 224 -11.45 -9.89 -0.80
C ALA A 224 -12.64 -10.75 -0.31
N VAL A 225 -13.67 -10.11 0.26
CA VAL A 225 -14.92 -10.77 0.69
C VAL A 225 -15.72 -11.28 -0.50
N GLU A 226 -15.78 -10.54 -1.61
CA GLU A 226 -16.45 -10.98 -2.84
C GLU A 226 -15.85 -12.30 -3.34
N ASP A 227 -14.52 -12.38 -3.41
CA ASP A 227 -13.83 -13.56 -3.91
C ASP A 227 -13.82 -14.70 -2.87
N ASN A 228 -13.83 -14.38 -1.58
CA ASN A 228 -13.75 -15.34 -0.48
C ASN A 228 -14.76 -15.08 0.66
N PRO A 229 -16.07 -15.25 0.44
CA PRO A 229 -17.10 -14.90 1.42
C PRO A 229 -17.02 -15.74 2.71
N GLN A 230 -16.48 -16.95 2.63
CA GLN A 230 -16.18 -17.85 3.76
C GLN A 230 -15.12 -17.32 4.75
N THR A 231 -14.42 -16.24 4.41
CA THR A 231 -13.53 -15.54 5.35
C THR A 231 -14.33 -14.76 6.41
N LEU A 232 -15.64 -14.59 6.25
CA LEU A 232 -16.52 -14.08 7.29
C LEU A 232 -17.11 -15.23 8.13
N LEU A 233 -17.37 -14.98 9.41
CA LEU A 233 -18.09 -15.94 10.27
C LEU A 233 -19.57 -15.98 9.90
N ASP A 234 -20.16 -14.80 9.72
CA ASP A 234 -21.48 -14.62 9.13
C ASP A 234 -21.27 -14.15 7.68
N THR A 235 -21.45 -15.08 6.74
CA THR A 235 -21.19 -14.84 5.33
C THR A 235 -22.08 -13.72 4.79
N ARG A 236 -21.47 -12.73 4.14
CA ARG A 236 -22.17 -11.63 3.48
C ARG A 236 -21.92 -11.67 1.97
N LYS A 237 -22.95 -11.30 1.20
CA LYS A 237 -22.89 -11.20 -0.26
C LYS A 237 -22.76 -9.75 -0.65
N ILE A 238 -21.57 -9.34 -1.06
CA ILE A 238 -21.28 -8.01 -1.58
C ILE A 238 -20.22 -8.14 -2.67
N SER A 239 -20.34 -7.32 -3.71
CA SER A 239 -19.32 -7.18 -4.75
C SER A 239 -18.76 -5.76 -4.80
N LEU A 240 -17.56 -5.61 -5.35
CA LEU A 240 -16.96 -4.31 -5.61
C LEU A 240 -17.82 -3.48 -6.58
N ASN A 241 -18.47 -4.12 -7.55
CA ASN A 241 -19.44 -3.46 -8.44
C ASN A 241 -20.63 -2.87 -7.70
N GLU A 242 -21.19 -3.63 -6.74
CA GLU A 242 -22.29 -3.14 -5.89
C GLU A 242 -21.86 -1.94 -5.03
N LEU A 243 -20.64 -1.96 -4.49
CA LEU A 243 -20.07 -0.85 -3.74
C LEU A 243 -19.93 0.40 -4.61
N ILE A 244 -19.27 0.29 -5.76
CA ILE A 244 -19.03 1.40 -6.70
C ILE A 244 -20.37 2.03 -7.13
N ALA A 245 -21.35 1.20 -7.53
CA ALA A 245 -22.64 1.69 -7.97
C ALA A 245 -23.39 2.43 -6.85
N PHE A 246 -23.35 1.89 -5.62
CA PHE A 246 -23.98 2.54 -4.48
C PHE A 246 -23.32 3.87 -4.13
N GLU A 247 -21.99 3.91 -4.12
CA GLU A 247 -21.21 5.11 -3.85
C GLU A 247 -21.45 6.21 -4.89
N LEU A 248 -21.48 5.86 -6.18
CA LEU A 248 -21.86 6.79 -7.26
C LEU A 248 -23.28 7.35 -7.09
N LEU A 249 -24.23 6.55 -6.61
CA LEU A 249 -25.57 7.04 -6.30
C LEU A 249 -25.55 8.04 -5.13
N LEU A 250 -24.77 7.78 -4.08
CA LEU A 250 -24.60 8.72 -2.97
C LEU A 250 -23.93 10.02 -3.43
N GLU A 251 -22.88 9.94 -4.27
CA GLU A 251 -22.24 11.12 -4.88
C GLU A 251 -23.24 11.93 -5.71
N LEU A 252 -24.02 11.29 -6.57
CA LEU A 252 -25.06 11.94 -7.37
C LEU A 252 -26.12 12.62 -6.49
N ASP A 253 -26.50 11.99 -5.38
CA ASP A 253 -27.45 12.56 -4.43
C ASP A 253 -26.89 13.78 -3.71
N VAL A 254 -25.62 13.74 -3.28
CA VAL A 254 -24.91 14.87 -2.69
C VAL A 254 -24.83 16.04 -3.67
N LEU A 255 -24.46 15.78 -4.92
CA LEU A 255 -24.39 16.81 -5.96
C LEU A 255 -25.76 17.46 -6.20
N ASN A 256 -26.81 16.65 -6.38
CA ASN A 256 -28.17 17.15 -6.60
C ASN A 256 -28.73 17.89 -5.38
N TYR A 257 -28.40 17.44 -4.16
CA TYR A 257 -28.89 18.07 -2.94
C TYR A 257 -28.21 19.42 -2.67
N ASN A 258 -26.88 19.47 -2.78
CA ASN A 258 -26.11 20.66 -2.43
C ASN A 258 -26.05 21.70 -3.56
N LEU A 259 -26.02 21.27 -4.82
CA LEU A 259 -25.85 22.16 -5.98
C LEU A 259 -27.11 22.28 -6.84
N GLY A 260 -28.13 21.43 -6.64
CA GLY A 260 -29.36 21.49 -7.43
C GLY A 260 -29.09 21.35 -8.94
N ASN A 261 -29.38 22.41 -9.69
CA ASN A 261 -29.15 22.48 -11.14
C ASN A 261 -27.86 23.23 -11.52
N ASP A 262 -27.11 23.75 -10.54
CA ASP A 262 -25.96 24.64 -10.76
C ASP A 262 -24.64 23.88 -10.94
N TRP A 263 -24.70 22.56 -11.14
CA TRP A 263 -23.55 21.71 -11.42
C TRP A 263 -23.63 21.11 -12.82
N GLN A 264 -22.47 20.77 -13.36
CA GLN A 264 -22.31 20.14 -14.66
C GLN A 264 -21.39 18.92 -14.52
N PRO A 265 -21.46 17.95 -15.43
CA PRO A 265 -20.58 16.78 -15.39
C PRO A 265 -19.11 17.19 -15.32
N MET A 266 -18.31 16.48 -14.52
CA MET A 266 -16.94 16.90 -14.20
C MET A 266 -16.09 17.25 -15.43
N ALA A 267 -16.18 16.45 -16.49
CA ALA A 267 -15.38 16.64 -17.70
C ALA A 267 -15.70 17.93 -18.50
N THR A 268 -16.75 18.68 -18.14
CA THR A 268 -17.00 20.02 -18.71
C THR A 268 -16.15 21.10 -18.05
N GLN A 269 -15.65 20.86 -16.83
CA GLN A 269 -14.87 21.83 -16.04
C GLN A 269 -13.36 21.55 -16.07
N VAL A 270 -12.97 20.37 -16.56
CA VAL A 270 -11.58 19.93 -16.65
C VAL A 270 -11.02 20.30 -18.02
N THR A 271 -9.86 20.97 -18.00
CA THR A 271 -9.12 21.35 -19.23
C THR A 271 -8.05 20.34 -19.61
N ASP A 272 -7.53 19.61 -18.63
CA ASP A 272 -6.44 18.66 -18.82
C ASP A 272 -6.97 17.31 -19.34
N PRO A 273 -6.25 16.63 -20.25
CA PRO A 273 -6.64 15.30 -20.71
C PRO A 273 -6.61 14.28 -19.56
N PRO A 274 -7.33 13.15 -19.69
CA PRO A 274 -7.30 12.09 -18.68
C PRO A 274 -5.87 11.56 -18.50
N LEU A 275 -5.50 11.28 -17.26
CA LEU A 275 -4.18 10.74 -16.93
C LEU A 275 -4.10 9.26 -17.31
N GLN A 276 -2.99 8.86 -17.92
CA GLN A 276 -2.64 7.45 -18.04
C GLN A 276 -2.12 6.96 -16.68
N LEU A 277 -3.02 6.45 -15.84
CA LEU A 277 -2.73 6.12 -14.43
C LEU A 277 -1.49 5.24 -14.27
N PHE A 278 -1.32 4.22 -15.10
CA PHE A 278 -0.29 3.19 -14.95
C PHE A 278 0.88 3.29 -15.93
N GLU A 279 0.96 4.39 -16.70
CA GLU A 279 2.08 4.64 -17.61
C GLU A 279 3.41 4.62 -16.86
N ASP A 280 4.47 4.19 -17.53
CA ASP A 280 5.81 4.20 -16.96
C ASP A 280 6.25 5.61 -16.58
N ILE A 281 7.14 5.68 -15.59
CA ILE A 281 7.60 6.93 -15.01
C ILE A 281 9.08 7.05 -15.29
N GLU A 282 9.48 8.20 -15.79
CA GLU A 282 10.89 8.51 -15.94
C GLU A 282 11.54 8.72 -14.58
N LYS A 283 12.73 8.14 -14.40
CA LYS A 283 13.48 8.27 -13.16
C LYS A 283 13.97 9.71 -13.00
N THR A 284 13.49 10.37 -11.96
CA THR A 284 13.86 11.76 -11.65
C THR A 284 15.16 11.83 -10.84
N GLU A 285 15.83 12.99 -10.84
CA GLU A 285 17.00 13.22 -9.97
C GLU A 285 16.65 13.00 -8.49
N PHE A 286 15.45 13.40 -8.05
CA PHE A 286 15.01 13.21 -6.68
C PHE A 286 14.83 11.72 -6.33
N ALA A 287 14.34 10.91 -7.26
CA ALA A 287 14.27 9.46 -7.08
C ALA A 287 15.67 8.86 -6.90
N GLU A 288 16.67 9.32 -7.67
CA GLU A 288 18.06 8.90 -7.50
C GLU A 288 18.65 9.32 -6.15
N VAL A 289 18.30 10.51 -5.66
CA VAL A 289 18.68 11.00 -4.32
C VAL A 289 18.14 10.07 -3.23
N ILE A 290 16.86 9.69 -3.31
CA ILE A 290 16.25 8.76 -2.34
C ILE A 290 16.91 7.38 -2.42
N GLU A 291 17.19 6.88 -3.62
CA GLU A 291 17.91 5.63 -3.84
C GLU A 291 19.28 5.58 -3.15
N LEU A 292 20.10 6.60 -3.39
CA LEU A 292 21.45 6.70 -2.82
C LEU A 292 21.39 6.79 -1.30
N TRP A 293 20.42 7.55 -0.75
CA TRP A 293 20.21 7.63 0.69
C TRP A 293 19.76 6.31 1.30
N GLN A 294 18.82 5.61 0.67
CA GLN A 294 18.32 4.33 1.15
C GLN A 294 19.43 3.26 1.13
N ASP A 295 20.19 3.17 0.04
CA ASP A 295 21.33 2.24 -0.04
C ASP A 295 22.39 2.56 1.02
N ALA A 296 22.74 3.84 1.20
CA ALA A 296 23.74 4.23 2.20
C ALA A 296 23.26 3.94 3.63
N PHE A 297 21.96 4.10 3.89
CA PHE A 297 21.35 3.74 5.17
C PHE A 297 21.42 2.23 5.43
N GLU A 298 21.02 1.42 4.46
CA GLU A 298 21.06 -0.05 4.56
C GLU A 298 22.50 -0.55 4.71
N TRP A 299 23.44 -0.08 3.88
CA TRP A 299 24.83 -0.49 3.96
C TRP A 299 25.54 -0.03 5.22
N SER A 300 25.17 1.12 5.80
CA SER A 300 25.73 1.54 7.10
C SER A 300 25.39 0.54 8.21
N TYR A 301 24.24 -0.13 8.11
CA TYR A 301 23.85 -1.21 8.99
C TYR A 301 24.47 -2.56 8.59
N TYR A 302 24.34 -2.97 7.32
CA TYR A 302 24.83 -4.26 6.84
C TYR A 302 26.34 -4.42 7.00
N ASP A 303 27.13 -3.39 6.70
CA ASP A 303 28.60 -3.42 6.86
C ASP A 303 29.00 -3.73 8.31
N SER A 304 28.32 -3.08 9.26
CA SER A 304 28.56 -3.29 10.71
C SER A 304 28.21 -4.71 11.15
N VAL A 305 27.10 -5.27 10.65
CA VAL A 305 26.67 -6.64 10.94
C VAL A 305 27.64 -7.67 10.35
N LEU A 306 28.00 -7.50 9.07
CA LEU A 306 28.94 -8.40 8.37
C LEU A 306 30.33 -8.36 8.99
N ALA A 307 30.83 -7.17 9.37
CA ALA A 307 32.07 -7.04 10.12
C ALA A 307 31.98 -7.77 11.47
N GLY A 308 30.87 -7.65 12.19
CA GLY A 308 30.63 -8.37 13.44
C GLY A 308 30.71 -9.89 13.29
N ILE A 309 30.14 -10.43 12.21
CA ILE A 309 30.24 -11.85 11.85
C ILE A 309 31.70 -12.23 11.54
N GLN A 310 32.44 -11.43 10.78
CA GLN A 310 33.85 -11.71 10.50
C GLN A 310 34.72 -11.71 11.77
N PHE A 311 34.46 -10.78 12.70
CA PHE A 311 35.19 -10.72 13.97
C PHE A 311 34.86 -11.86 14.93
N SER A 312 33.66 -12.45 14.89
CA SER A 312 33.39 -13.64 15.72
C SER A 312 34.25 -14.82 15.27
N HIS A 313 34.46 -15.00 13.97
CA HIS A 313 35.35 -16.04 13.42
C HIS A 313 36.83 -15.86 13.79
N LEU A 314 37.31 -14.61 13.81
CA LEU A 314 38.72 -14.32 14.13
C LEU A 314 39.09 -14.58 15.60
N ASN A 315 38.13 -14.56 16.53
CA ASN A 315 38.39 -14.81 17.95
C ASN A 315 38.36 -16.30 18.33
N ASP A 316 37.93 -17.18 17.43
CA ASP A 316 37.89 -18.64 17.64
C ASP A 316 39.12 -19.37 17.06
N GLU A 317 40.03 -18.66 16.38
CA GLU A 317 41.34 -19.22 16.04
C GLU A 317 42.20 -19.30 17.31
N PRO A 318 42.80 -20.47 17.62
CA PRO A 318 43.72 -20.56 18.75
C PRO A 318 44.97 -19.74 18.44
N GLU A 319 45.05 -18.53 19.00
CA GLU A 319 46.33 -17.82 19.11
C GLU A 319 47.29 -18.74 19.86
N ASN A 320 48.28 -19.26 19.13
CA ASN A 320 49.43 -19.93 19.70
C ASN A 320 50.11 -18.99 20.71
N GLY A 321 49.76 -19.13 21.99
CA GLY A 321 50.66 -18.83 23.09
C GLY A 321 50.45 -17.53 23.88
N ARG A 322 49.24 -16.98 24.01
CA ARG A 322 48.95 -16.01 25.09
C ARG A 322 47.61 -16.26 25.76
N GLU A 323 47.67 -16.75 26.99
CA GLU A 323 46.54 -16.74 27.92
C GLU A 323 46.05 -15.30 28.13
N MET A 324 44.94 -14.93 27.49
CA MET A 324 44.18 -13.75 27.87
C MET A 324 42.86 -14.21 28.48
N LYS A 325 42.81 -14.19 29.81
CA LYS A 325 41.58 -14.30 30.60
C LYS A 325 40.71 -13.08 30.33
N THR A 326 39.80 -13.17 29.38
CA THR A 326 38.61 -12.31 29.33
C THR A 326 37.38 -13.20 29.33
N SER A 327 36.80 -13.30 30.51
CA SER A 327 35.53 -13.93 30.81
C SER A 327 34.39 -13.30 30.01
N ARG A 328 34.14 -13.79 28.79
CA ARG A 328 32.80 -13.78 28.23
C ARG A 328 32.08 -14.97 28.87
N LYS A 329 31.13 -14.67 29.76
CA LYS A 329 30.09 -15.64 30.14
C LYS A 329 29.38 -16.04 28.86
N GLU A 330 29.82 -17.16 28.32
CA GLU A 330 29.04 -18.08 27.51
C GLU A 330 27.56 -18.01 27.92
N ALA A 331 26.76 -17.34 27.11
CA ALA A 331 25.36 -17.68 26.95
C ALA A 331 25.29 -18.83 25.93
N THR A 332 26.06 -19.90 26.15
CA THR A 332 25.87 -21.16 25.43
C THR A 332 24.52 -21.70 25.87
N ARG A 333 23.59 -21.78 24.90
CA ARG A 333 22.43 -22.64 25.06
C ARG A 333 22.96 -24.06 25.35
N PRO A 334 22.43 -24.77 26.36
CA PRO A 334 22.89 -26.13 26.64
C PRO A 334 22.56 -27.02 25.43
N GLY A 335 23.59 -27.51 24.71
CA GLY A 335 23.43 -28.57 23.72
C GLY A 335 24.05 -28.35 22.32
N LEU A 336 24.68 -27.21 22.02
CA LEU A 336 25.47 -27.06 20.78
C LEU A 336 26.96 -27.23 21.08
N GLU A 337 27.53 -28.37 20.68
CA GLU A 337 28.98 -28.53 20.55
C GLU A 337 29.44 -27.71 19.33
N ILE A 338 30.01 -26.53 19.58
CA ILE A 338 30.67 -25.75 18.52
C ILE A 338 32.01 -26.43 18.26
N ASN A 339 32.16 -27.05 17.09
CA ASN A 339 33.41 -27.69 16.65
C ASN A 339 34.42 -26.60 16.27
N SER A 340 35.21 -26.14 17.24
CA SER A 340 36.20 -25.06 17.12
C SER A 340 37.47 -25.48 16.34
N GLY A 341 37.31 -25.72 15.03
CA GLY A 341 38.47 -25.96 14.16
C GLY A 341 38.19 -26.32 12.70
N LYS A 342 36.93 -26.30 12.22
CA LYS A 342 36.59 -26.51 10.81
C LYS A 342 35.69 -25.38 10.31
N ALA A 343 35.95 -24.90 9.09
CA ALA A 343 35.08 -23.95 8.42
C ALA A 343 33.64 -24.50 8.37
N PRO A 344 32.62 -23.67 8.63
CA PRO A 344 31.25 -24.13 8.61
C PRO A 344 30.87 -24.63 7.22
N SER A 345 29.97 -25.61 7.15
CA SER A 345 29.47 -26.13 5.88
C SER A 345 28.75 -25.05 5.07
N PHE A 346 27.98 -24.21 5.75
CA PHE A 346 27.43 -22.95 5.27
C PHE A 346 27.02 -22.07 6.44
N GLN A 347 26.75 -20.80 6.13
CA GLN A 347 26.22 -19.82 7.07
C GLN A 347 24.80 -19.43 6.64
N ALA A 348 23.88 -19.29 7.58
CA ALA A 348 22.52 -18.84 7.33
C ALA A 348 22.06 -17.79 8.35
N ILE A 349 21.35 -16.77 7.88
CA ILE A 349 20.76 -15.74 8.73
C ILE A 349 19.24 -15.97 8.71
N PHE A 350 18.65 -16.08 9.89
CA PHE A 350 17.21 -16.25 10.09
C PHE A 350 16.64 -15.02 10.81
N CYS A 351 15.46 -14.58 10.41
CA CYS A 351 14.65 -13.64 11.15
C CYS A 351 14.33 -14.18 12.55
N ILE A 352 14.06 -13.29 13.50
CA ILE A 352 13.63 -13.65 14.86
C ILE A 352 12.23 -14.28 14.91
N ASP A 353 11.51 -14.29 13.79
CA ASP A 353 10.18 -14.87 13.65
C ASP A 353 10.14 -16.35 14.07
N GLU A 354 9.15 -16.72 14.89
CA GLU A 354 9.01 -18.08 15.44
C GLU A 354 8.89 -19.15 14.33
N ARG A 355 8.32 -18.80 13.17
CA ARG A 355 8.15 -19.74 12.06
C ARG A 355 9.50 -20.19 11.50
N GLU A 356 10.47 -19.29 11.44
CA GLU A 356 11.83 -19.59 10.99
C GLU A 356 12.62 -20.41 12.01
N CYS A 357 12.25 -20.36 13.30
CA CYS A 357 12.92 -21.13 14.35
C CYS A 357 12.86 -22.64 14.11
N SER A 358 11.74 -23.14 13.58
CA SER A 358 11.57 -24.56 13.25
C SER A 358 12.57 -25.02 12.16
N ILE A 359 12.69 -24.24 11.09
CA ILE A 359 13.61 -24.47 9.97
C ILE A 359 15.06 -24.35 10.44
N ARG A 360 15.37 -23.31 11.21
CA ARG A 360 16.70 -23.10 11.79
C ARG A 360 17.13 -24.29 12.63
N ARG A 361 16.29 -24.75 13.57
CA ARG A 361 16.60 -25.91 14.44
C ARG A 361 16.75 -27.20 13.65
N HIS A 362 15.89 -27.42 12.64
CA HIS A 362 16.00 -28.59 11.78
C HIS A 362 17.32 -28.58 11.00
N THR A 363 17.71 -27.41 10.51
CA THR A 363 18.99 -27.18 9.83
C THR A 363 20.18 -27.50 10.75
N GLU A 364 20.22 -26.92 11.95
CA GLU A 364 21.26 -27.17 12.97
C GLU A 364 21.32 -28.64 13.42
N ALA A 365 20.17 -29.33 13.48
CA ALA A 365 20.11 -30.74 13.82
C ALA A 365 20.60 -31.66 12.70
N THR A 366 20.38 -31.27 11.44
CA THR A 366 20.76 -32.05 10.25
C THR A 366 22.23 -31.87 9.91
N ASP A 367 22.72 -30.63 9.99
CA ASP A 367 24.12 -30.30 9.76
C ASP A 367 24.73 -29.63 11.00
N LYS A 368 25.41 -30.45 11.82
CA LYS A 368 26.07 -29.98 13.04
C LYS A 368 27.25 -29.04 12.77
N ASN A 369 27.71 -28.92 11.52
CA ASN A 369 28.79 -28.04 11.12
C ASN A 369 28.27 -26.76 10.45
N CYS A 370 26.95 -26.54 10.36
CA CYS A 370 26.42 -25.26 9.87
C CYS A 370 26.52 -24.18 10.96
N GLU A 371 26.53 -22.92 10.55
CA GLU A 371 26.46 -21.78 11.45
C GLU A 371 25.22 -20.94 11.15
N THR A 372 24.48 -20.57 12.18
CA THR A 372 23.24 -19.80 12.03
C THR A 372 23.24 -18.54 12.88
N PHE A 373 22.74 -17.45 12.31
CA PHE A 373 22.61 -16.16 12.97
C PHE A 373 21.14 -15.74 13.06
N GLY A 374 20.81 -14.93 14.07
CA GLY A 374 19.51 -14.28 14.17
C GLY A 374 19.62 -12.81 13.73
N ALA A 375 18.75 -12.38 12.83
CA ALA A 375 18.50 -10.98 12.54
C ALA A 375 17.20 -10.55 13.26
N PRO A 376 17.22 -9.43 14.01
CA PRO A 376 16.05 -8.94 14.74
C PRO A 376 14.93 -8.44 13.82
#